data_AF-A0A9E4CFL4-F1
#
_entry.id   AF-A0A9E4CFL4-F1
#
_cell.length_a   1.000
_cell.length_b   1.000
_cell.length_c   1.000
_cell.angle_alpha   90.00
_cell.angle_beta   90.00
_cell.angle_gamma   90.00
#
_symmetry.space_group_name_H-M   'P 1'
#
loop_
_entity.id
_entity.type
_entity.pdbx_description
1 polymer ?
#
loop_
_entity_poly.entity_id
_entity_poly.type
_entity_poly.pdbx_seq_one_letter_code
_entity_poly.pdbx_strand_id
1 'polypeptide(L)'
;MNHFAELRQLLQLLWRRWWLLALAGMMAGFIGYYISTLQAPRYEATASLIVGRLLHPGVIERADVQLSQQLTVAYADLARRRPVLQAVVDELGLESWQALRNQVRTVPLESSQLLEIRAQSTSASEAALIANAMARQLIALQTMTSGTIEAASAEAGASTLAIFDEASVPTQPVSPDIPLNTALAIAVGLLIATGLVLWAELSDDRVRSVEEVLRLTNVPLLQTVRPVKGRGLLAQLVTNQEP
;
A
#
# COMPACT_ATOMS: atom_id res chain seq x y z
N MET A 1 34.03 -24.80 -11.24
CA MET A 1 33.59 -23.87 -12.31
C MET A 1 32.59 -24.60 -13.19
N ASN A 2 31.28 -24.55 -12.87
CA ASN A 2 30.19 -24.99 -13.76
C ASN A 2 28.87 -24.22 -13.51
N HIS A 3 28.92 -23.02 -12.92
CA HIS A 3 27.72 -22.22 -12.62
C HIS A 3 26.85 -21.92 -13.86
N PHE A 4 27.46 -21.86 -15.05
CA PHE A 4 26.72 -21.68 -16.30
C PHE A 4 25.86 -22.90 -16.67
N ALA A 5 26.25 -24.11 -16.29
CA ALA A 5 25.49 -25.33 -16.55
C ALA A 5 24.29 -25.43 -15.59
N GLU A 6 24.48 -25.11 -14.31
CA GLU A 6 23.43 -25.04 -13.29
C GLU A 6 22.38 -23.98 -13.64
N LEU A 7 22.81 -22.78 -14.09
CA LEU A 7 21.91 -21.72 -14.55
C LEU A 7 21.08 -22.14 -15.77
N ARG A 8 21.68 -22.83 -16.74
CA ARG A 8 20.95 -23.35 -17.91
C ARG A 8 19.94 -24.42 -17.53
N GLN A 9 20.27 -25.30 -16.57
CA GLN A 9 19.34 -26.31 -16.07
C GLN A 9 18.15 -25.67 -15.34
N LEU A 10 18.39 -24.66 -14.49
CA LEU A 10 17.34 -23.88 -13.85
C LEU A 10 16.44 -23.17 -14.88
N LEU A 11 17.03 -22.56 -15.91
CA LEU A 11 16.28 -21.88 -16.98
C LEU A 11 15.46 -22.86 -17.84
N GLN A 12 16.00 -24.04 -18.18
CA GLN A 12 15.28 -25.06 -18.93
C GLN A 12 14.13 -25.66 -18.12
N LEU A 13 14.32 -25.82 -16.81
CA LEU A 13 13.25 -26.24 -15.90
C LEU A 13 12.12 -25.22 -15.88
N LEU A 14 12.47 -23.93 -15.75
CA LEU A 14 11.53 -22.82 -15.75
C LEU A 14 10.78 -22.72 -17.08
N TRP A 15 11.47 -22.88 -18.21
CA TRP A 15 10.87 -22.85 -19.54
C TRP A 15 9.97 -24.05 -19.81
N ARG A 16 10.21 -25.21 -19.21
CA ARG A 16 9.35 -26.40 -19.39
C ARG A 16 8.05 -26.30 -18.58
N ARG A 17 8.06 -25.55 -17.47
CA ARG A 17 6.93 -25.36 -16.56
C ARG A 17 6.45 -23.91 -16.47
N TRP A 18 6.77 -23.08 -17.46
CA TRP A 18 6.40 -21.66 -17.49
C TRP A 18 4.90 -21.43 -17.31
N TRP A 19 4.08 -22.37 -17.78
CA TRP A 19 2.64 -22.37 -17.64
C TRP A 19 2.17 -22.47 -16.17
N LEU A 20 2.90 -23.17 -15.29
CA LEU A 20 2.59 -23.20 -13.85
C LEU A 20 2.85 -21.85 -13.20
N LEU A 21 3.94 -21.18 -13.58
CA LEU A 21 4.25 -19.83 -13.09
C LEU A 21 3.22 -18.82 -13.60
N ALA A 22 2.86 -18.89 -14.89
CA ALA A 22 1.84 -18.04 -15.48
C ALA A 22 0.46 -18.26 -14.82
N LEU A 23 0.06 -19.52 -14.60
CA LEU A 23 -1.20 -19.85 -13.95
C LEU A 23 -1.22 -19.37 -12.49
N ALA A 24 -0.13 -19.58 -11.74
CA ALA A 24 -0.04 -19.13 -10.36
C ALA A 24 -0.06 -17.60 -10.25
N GLY A 25 0.68 -16.90 -11.12
CA GLY A 25 0.64 -15.44 -11.20
C GLY A 25 -0.76 -14.93 -11.54
N MET A 26 -1.44 -15.55 -12.51
CA MET A 26 -2.80 -15.17 -12.90
C MET A 26 -3.81 -15.40 -11.77
N MET A 27 -3.75 -16.54 -11.08
CA MET A 27 -4.60 -16.84 -9.92
C MET A 27 -4.35 -15.87 -8.77
N ALA A 28 -3.08 -15.61 -8.43
CA ALA A 28 -2.74 -14.67 -7.37
C ALA A 28 -3.16 -13.24 -7.71
N GLY A 29 -2.98 -12.81 -8.97
CA GLY A 29 -3.47 -11.53 -9.47
C GLY A 29 -4.99 -11.42 -9.40
N PHE A 30 -5.72 -12.46 -9.82
CA PHE A 30 -7.18 -12.49 -9.72
C PHE A 30 -7.66 -12.39 -8.27
N ILE A 31 -7.04 -13.13 -7.35
CA ILE A 31 -7.33 -13.05 -5.92
C ILE A 31 -7.01 -11.65 -5.38
N GLY A 32 -5.86 -11.07 -5.72
CA GLY A 32 -5.46 -9.73 -5.31
C GLY A 32 -6.43 -8.64 -5.79
N TYR A 33 -6.84 -8.70 -7.04
CA TYR A 33 -7.84 -7.82 -7.62
C TYR A 33 -9.21 -7.98 -6.93
N TYR A 34 -9.65 -9.22 -6.72
CA TYR A 34 -10.93 -9.50 -6.06
C TYR A 34 -10.94 -9.01 -4.60
N ILE A 35 -9.88 -9.27 -3.83
CA ILE A 35 -9.76 -8.77 -2.45
C ILE A 35 -9.70 -7.24 -2.43
N SER A 36 -8.97 -6.62 -3.37
CA SER A 36 -8.83 -5.17 -3.43
C SER A 36 -10.14 -4.48 -3.83
N THR A 37 -11.07 -5.15 -4.50
CA THR A 37 -12.39 -4.58 -4.85
C THR A 37 -13.44 -4.78 -3.75
N LEU A 38 -13.20 -5.70 -2.81
CA LEU A 38 -14.05 -5.91 -1.62
C LEU A 38 -13.80 -4.89 -0.50
N GLN A 39 -12.65 -4.23 -0.49
CA GLN A 39 -12.32 -3.23 0.52
C GLN A 39 -13.08 -1.93 0.25
N ALA A 40 -13.69 -1.35 1.29
CA ALA A 40 -14.43 -0.10 1.16
C ALA A 40 -13.50 1.03 0.66
N PRO A 41 -13.90 1.79 -0.38
CA PRO A 41 -13.09 2.89 -0.88
C PRO A 41 -12.97 3.96 0.20
N ARG A 42 -11.76 4.51 0.36
CA ARG A 42 -11.50 5.65 1.22
C ARG A 42 -11.17 6.84 0.34
N TYR A 43 -11.86 7.94 0.61
CA TYR A 43 -11.67 9.22 -0.05
C TYR A 43 -10.97 10.16 0.92
N GLU A 44 -10.00 10.92 0.43
CA GLU A 44 -9.29 11.94 1.20
C GLU A 44 -9.63 13.32 0.63
N ALA A 45 -10.03 14.24 1.50
CA ALA A 45 -10.24 15.64 1.16
C ALA A 45 -9.32 16.52 2.01
N THR A 46 -8.75 17.56 1.40
CA THR A 46 -7.74 18.42 2.03
C THR A 46 -8.22 19.86 2.04
N ALA A 47 -8.29 20.47 3.23
CA ALA A 47 -8.47 21.91 3.40
C ALA A 47 -7.14 22.55 3.80
N SER A 48 -6.82 23.72 3.26
CA SER A 48 -5.56 24.40 3.51
C SER A 48 -5.79 25.71 4.26
N LEU A 49 -5.12 25.89 5.40
CA LEU A 49 -5.19 27.06 6.26
C LEU A 49 -3.85 27.78 6.31
N ILE A 50 -3.84 29.10 6.12
CA ILE A 50 -2.64 29.91 6.38
C ILE A 50 -2.60 30.28 7.86
N VAL A 51 -1.41 30.11 8.45
CA VAL A 51 -1.07 30.44 9.82
C VAL A 51 -0.03 31.57 9.80
N GLY A 52 -0.46 32.80 10.05
CA GLY A 52 0.45 33.94 10.04
C GLY A 52 -0.12 35.16 10.73
N ARG A 53 0.72 36.16 10.99
CA ARG A 53 0.24 37.50 11.34
C ARG A 53 -0.06 38.24 10.04
N LEU A 54 -1.16 38.99 9.97
CA LEU A 54 -1.41 39.95 8.89
C LEU A 54 -0.38 41.09 9.04
N LEU A 55 0.85 40.89 8.57
CA LEU A 55 1.92 41.90 8.63
C LEU A 55 2.29 42.33 7.22
N HIS A 56 2.48 43.65 7.09
CA HIS A 56 2.76 44.43 5.90
C HIS A 56 3.54 43.70 4.79
N PRO A 57 3.11 43.82 3.52
CA PRO A 57 3.81 43.20 2.40
C PRO A 57 5.24 43.74 2.29
N GLY A 58 6.26 42.89 2.50
CA GLY A 58 7.62 43.21 2.08
C GLY A 58 8.79 42.70 2.93
N VAL A 59 8.60 42.20 4.15
CA VAL A 59 9.73 41.71 4.99
C VAL A 59 9.35 40.39 5.64
N ILE A 60 9.78 39.28 5.03
CA ILE A 60 9.81 37.97 5.70
C ILE A 60 11.18 37.85 6.36
N GLU A 61 11.27 38.08 7.66
CA GLU A 61 12.51 37.86 8.40
C GLU A 61 12.64 36.36 8.75
N ARG A 62 13.87 35.81 8.76
CA ARG A 62 14.08 34.38 9.05
C ARG A 62 13.53 33.96 10.43
N ALA A 63 13.48 34.90 11.37
CA ALA A 63 12.87 34.71 12.68
C ALA A 63 11.36 34.46 12.60
N ASP A 64 10.65 35.11 11.66
CA ASP A 64 9.21 34.94 11.47
C ASP A 64 8.85 33.58 10.90
N VAL A 65 9.72 33.04 10.02
CA VAL A 65 9.54 31.69 9.47
C VAL A 65 9.63 30.64 10.57
N GLN A 66 10.61 30.75 11.47
CA GLN A 66 10.78 29.78 12.56
C GLN A 66 9.63 29.85 13.60
N LEU A 67 9.15 31.06 13.92
CA LEU A 67 7.97 31.24 14.78
C LEU A 67 6.70 30.71 14.12
N SER A 68 6.50 30.98 12.83
CA SER A 68 5.33 30.45 12.10
C SER A 68 5.31 28.93 12.07
N GLN A 69 6.46 28.26 11.91
CA GLN A 69 6.56 26.79 11.99
C GLN A 69 6.16 26.25 13.36
N GLN A 70 6.62 26.87 14.45
CA GLN A 70 6.22 26.48 15.82
C GLN A 70 4.72 26.69 16.04
N LEU A 71 4.16 27.77 15.51
CA LEU A 71 2.74 28.04 15.57
C LEU A 71 1.95 27.00 14.77
N THR A 72 2.34 26.66 13.53
CA THR A 72 1.67 25.65 12.71
C THR A 72 1.62 24.29 13.42
N VAL A 73 2.70 23.87 14.08
CA VAL A 73 2.71 22.64 14.89
C VAL A 73 1.75 22.75 16.09
N ALA A 74 1.77 23.87 16.81
CA ALA A 74 0.86 24.08 17.94
C ALA A 74 -0.61 24.10 17.50
N TYR A 75 -0.93 24.72 16.37
CA TYR A 75 -2.28 24.73 15.78
C TYR A 75 -2.70 23.36 15.26
N ALA A 76 -1.77 22.58 14.68
CA ALA A 76 -2.02 21.19 14.30
C ALA A 76 -2.37 20.33 15.53
N ASP A 77 -1.66 20.51 16.64
CA ASP A 77 -1.96 19.84 17.89
C ASP A 77 -3.30 20.27 18.49
N LEU A 78 -3.61 21.57 18.45
CA LEU A 78 -4.87 22.12 18.93
C LEU A 78 -6.06 21.56 18.14
N ALA A 79 -5.95 21.48 16.82
CA ALA A 79 -6.96 20.91 15.94
C ALA A 79 -7.31 19.46 16.30
N ARG A 80 -6.37 18.69 16.86
CA ARG A 80 -6.60 17.30 17.29
C ARG A 80 -7.10 17.17 18.73
N ARG A 81 -7.35 18.29 19.42
CA ARG A 81 -7.90 18.28 20.78
C ARG A 81 -9.41 18.08 20.76
N ARG A 82 -9.89 17.48 21.85
CA ARG A 82 -11.31 17.17 22.06
C ARG A 82 -12.24 18.37 21.81
N PRO A 83 -11.96 19.63 22.24
CA PRO A 83 -12.89 20.74 22.02
C PRO A 83 -13.15 21.01 20.53
N VAL A 84 -12.12 20.97 19.69
CA VAL A 84 -12.25 21.17 18.23
C VAL A 84 -13.00 19.99 17.60
N LEU A 85 -12.58 18.77 17.91
CA LEU A 85 -13.18 17.56 17.35
C LEU A 85 -14.65 17.40 17.77
N GLN A 86 -14.99 17.74 19.02
CA GLN A 86 -16.36 17.69 19.51
C GLN A 86 -17.24 18.72 18.81
N ALA A 87 -16.76 19.94 18.60
CA ALA A 87 -17.52 20.97 17.90
C ALA A 87 -17.86 20.55 16.45
N VAL A 88 -16.93 19.87 15.76
CA VAL A 88 -17.19 19.31 14.42
C VAL A 88 -18.19 18.15 14.46
N VAL A 89 -18.08 17.28 15.48
CA VAL A 89 -19.04 16.18 15.70
C VAL A 89 -20.45 16.73 15.91
N ASP A 90 -20.58 17.79 16.71
CA ASP A 90 -21.87 18.42 17.01
C ASP A 90 -22.43 19.16 15.77
N GLU A 91 -21.58 19.80 14.95
CA GLU A 91 -21.97 20.48 13.71
C GLU A 91 -22.46 19.50 12.63
N LEU A 92 -21.76 18.38 12.45
CA LEU A 92 -22.03 17.41 11.38
C LEU A 92 -22.90 16.22 11.83
N GLY A 93 -23.24 16.13 13.11
CA GLY A 93 -24.02 15.04 13.68
C GLY A 93 -23.29 13.68 13.63
N LEU A 94 -21.98 13.67 13.84
CA LEU A 94 -21.16 12.45 13.79
C LEU A 94 -21.30 11.63 15.08
N GLU A 95 -20.97 10.34 15.03
CA GLU A 95 -21.15 9.45 16.20
C GLU A 95 -20.15 9.73 17.33
N SER A 96 -18.90 10.08 17.01
CA SER A 96 -17.82 10.13 18.01
C SER A 96 -16.62 10.97 17.58
N TRP A 97 -16.13 11.80 18.50
CA TRP A 97 -14.88 12.56 18.31
C TRP A 97 -13.65 11.64 18.27
N GLN A 98 -13.69 10.47 18.90
CA GLN A 98 -12.62 9.48 18.84
C GLN A 98 -12.49 8.87 17.45
N ALA A 99 -13.63 8.55 16.82
CA ALA A 99 -13.65 8.09 15.43
C ALA A 99 -13.11 9.17 14.49
N LEU A 100 -13.57 10.41 14.66
CA LEU A 100 -13.12 11.57 13.88
C LEU A 100 -11.61 11.80 14.00
N ARG A 101 -11.03 11.65 15.20
CA ARG A 101 -9.59 11.81 15.43
C ARG A 101 -8.73 10.87 14.57
N ASN A 102 -9.24 9.69 14.26
CA ASN A 102 -8.56 8.70 13.42
C ASN A 102 -8.78 8.95 11.92
N GLN A 103 -9.85 9.65 11.57
CA GLN A 103 -10.19 10.03 10.19
C GLN A 103 -9.47 11.31 9.75
N VAL A 104 -9.10 12.18 10.69
CA VAL A 104 -8.48 13.48 10.41
C VAL A 104 -6.99 13.49 10.77
N ARG A 105 -6.18 13.98 9.83
CA ARG A 105 -4.76 14.24 10.00
C ARG A 105 -4.46 15.70 9.68
N THR A 106 -3.66 16.32 10.51
CA THR A 106 -3.19 17.69 10.34
C THR A 106 -1.72 17.64 9.97
N VAL A 107 -1.36 18.20 8.82
CA VAL A 107 0.00 18.16 8.28
C VAL A 107 0.52 19.60 8.17
N PRO A 108 1.42 20.02 9.07
CA PRO A 108 2.21 21.22 8.87
C PRO A 108 3.10 21.05 7.63
N LEU A 109 3.00 21.95 6.65
CA LEU A 109 3.96 21.95 5.54
C LEU A 109 5.22 22.67 5.97
N GLU A 110 6.32 21.90 6.13
CA GLU A 110 7.65 22.44 6.41
C GLU A 110 8.01 23.51 5.37
N SER A 111 8.65 24.59 5.81
CA SER A 111 8.98 25.79 5.00
C SER A 111 7.81 26.66 4.52
N SER A 112 6.56 26.32 4.84
CA SER A 112 5.39 27.14 4.52
C SER A 112 4.62 27.58 5.77
N GLN A 113 3.85 28.65 5.65
CA GLN A 113 2.87 29.08 6.67
C GLN A 113 1.54 28.32 6.52
N LEU A 114 1.55 27.13 5.90
CA LEU A 114 0.34 26.38 5.59
C LEU A 114 0.16 25.18 6.53
N LEU A 115 -1.07 25.04 7.02
CA LEU A 115 -1.57 23.88 7.74
C LEU A 115 -2.59 23.16 6.85
N GLU A 116 -2.30 21.92 6.46
CA GLU A 116 -3.26 21.08 5.74
C GLU A 116 -4.06 20.24 6.73
N ILE A 117 -5.38 20.23 6.56
CA ILE A 117 -6.31 19.35 7.26
C ILE A 117 -6.81 18.32 6.26
N ARG A 118 -6.37 17.08 6.42
CA ARG A 118 -6.73 15.93 5.57
C ARG A 118 -7.74 15.07 6.31
N ALA A 119 -8.94 14.94 5.76
CA ALA A 119 -10.00 14.10 6.31
C ALA A 119 -10.24 12.90 5.39
N GLN A 120 -10.33 11.71 5.98
CA GLN A 120 -10.60 10.46 5.27
C GLN A 120 -11.95 9.88 5.67
N SER A 121 -12.82 9.64 4.69
CA SER A 121 -14.10 8.94 4.89
C SER A 121 -14.39 7.97 3.74
N THR A 122 -15.34 7.06 3.95
CA THR A 122 -15.90 6.19 2.91
C THR A 122 -16.76 6.95 1.90
N SER A 123 -17.26 8.13 2.29
CA SER A 123 -17.99 9.03 1.41
C SER A 123 -17.13 10.24 1.03
N ALA A 124 -17.02 10.51 -0.27
CA ALA A 124 -16.29 11.66 -0.79
C ALA A 124 -16.83 13.00 -0.28
N SER A 125 -18.17 13.14 -0.22
CA SER A 125 -18.81 14.36 0.26
C SER A 125 -18.58 14.56 1.76
N GLU A 126 -18.64 13.49 2.53
CA GLU A 126 -18.40 13.54 3.97
C GLU A 126 -16.96 13.93 4.30
N ALA A 127 -15.97 13.39 3.57
CA ALA A 127 -14.57 13.78 3.72
C ALA A 127 -14.38 15.29 3.54
N ALA A 128 -14.98 15.89 2.50
CA ALA A 128 -14.90 17.32 2.25
C ALA A 128 -15.61 18.15 3.34
N LEU A 129 -16.79 17.70 3.79
CA LEU A 129 -17.52 18.36 4.87
C LEU A 129 -16.72 18.36 6.17
N ILE A 130 -16.10 17.24 6.53
CA ILE A 130 -15.25 17.12 7.72
C ILE A 130 -14.05 18.06 7.64
N ALA A 131 -13.30 18.05 6.52
CA ALA A 131 -12.13 18.92 6.35
C ALA A 131 -12.50 20.41 6.47
N ASN A 132 -13.60 20.82 5.82
CA ASN A 132 -14.08 22.20 5.87
C ASN A 132 -14.63 22.60 7.25
N ALA A 133 -15.36 21.72 7.93
CA ALA A 133 -15.87 21.97 9.29
C ALA A 133 -14.71 22.10 10.29
N MET A 134 -13.71 21.22 10.21
CA MET A 134 -12.49 21.33 11.01
C MET A 134 -11.78 22.67 10.82
N ALA A 135 -11.65 23.13 9.58
CA ALA A 135 -11.08 24.44 9.26
C ALA A 135 -11.87 25.59 9.90
N ARG A 136 -13.20 25.59 9.76
CA ARG A 136 -14.08 26.61 10.37
C ARG A 136 -14.02 26.61 11.90
N GLN A 137 -14.07 25.44 12.54
CA GLN A 137 -14.03 25.34 14.00
C GLN A 137 -12.69 25.77 14.59
N LEU A 138 -11.58 25.49 13.90
CA LEU A 138 -10.27 25.94 14.31
C LEU A 138 -10.15 27.48 14.28
N ILE A 139 -10.69 28.12 13.24
CA ILE A 139 -10.76 29.58 13.12
C ILE A 139 -11.67 30.16 14.21
N ALA A 140 -12.86 29.59 14.42
CA ALA A 140 -13.83 30.06 15.41
C ALA A 140 -13.25 30.05 16.84
N LEU A 141 -12.55 28.97 17.22
CA LEU A 141 -11.90 28.86 18.52
C LEU A 141 -10.72 29.84 18.67
N GLN A 142 -10.01 30.13 17.59
CA GLN A 142 -9.00 31.18 17.60
C GLN A 142 -9.64 32.55 17.83
N THR A 143 -10.72 32.91 17.13
CA THR A 143 -11.41 34.19 17.33
C THR A 143 -11.94 34.35 18.76
N MET A 144 -12.48 33.30 19.37
CA MET A 144 -12.94 33.34 20.77
C MET A 144 -11.77 33.51 21.77
N THR A 145 -10.63 32.88 21.48
CA THR A 145 -9.43 32.99 22.33
C THR A 145 -8.73 34.34 22.13
N SER A 146 -8.75 34.90 20.91
CA SER A 146 -8.19 36.21 20.59
C SER A 146 -9.07 37.35 21.12
N GLY A 147 -10.40 37.23 21.08
CA GLY A 147 -11.32 38.27 21.58
C GLY A 147 -11.25 38.52 23.08
N THR A 148 -10.74 37.57 23.88
CA THR A 148 -10.43 37.78 25.30
C THR A 148 -9.07 38.44 25.53
N ILE A 149 -8.16 38.41 24.54
CA ILE A 149 -6.80 38.97 24.59
C ILE A 149 -6.74 40.36 23.91
N GLU A 150 -7.62 40.67 22.96
CA GLU A 150 -7.71 42.00 22.32
C GLU A 150 -8.05 43.12 23.31
N ALA A 151 -8.73 42.83 24.42
CA ALA A 151 -8.93 43.79 25.50
C ALA A 151 -7.63 44.15 26.27
N ALA A 152 -6.55 43.38 26.08
CA ALA A 152 -5.29 43.54 26.81
C ALA A 152 -4.06 43.76 25.92
N SER A 153 -4.14 43.66 24.58
CA SER A 153 -2.95 43.67 23.72
C SER A 153 -3.20 44.18 22.31
N ALA A 154 -3.47 45.49 22.18
CA ALA A 154 -3.54 46.18 20.88
C ALA A 154 -2.17 46.34 20.16
N GLU A 155 -1.07 45.81 20.73
CA GLU A 155 0.29 45.95 20.18
C GLU A 155 0.98 44.60 19.88
N ALA A 156 0.36 43.46 20.19
CA ALA A 156 0.90 42.14 19.85
C ALA A 156 0.17 41.58 18.63
N GLY A 157 0.76 41.73 17.43
CA GLY A 157 0.18 41.28 16.16
C GLY A 157 -0.48 39.90 16.27
N ALA A 158 -1.81 39.88 16.20
CA ALA A 158 -2.60 38.67 16.33
C ALA A 158 -2.26 37.69 15.20
N SER A 159 -1.83 36.48 15.56
CA SER A 159 -1.71 35.36 14.63
C SER A 159 -3.12 35.04 14.13
N THR A 160 -3.37 35.23 12.84
CA THR A 160 -4.66 35.05 12.18
C THR A 160 -4.63 33.76 11.35
N LEU A 161 -5.60 32.88 11.58
CA LEU A 161 -5.90 31.77 10.70
C LEU A 161 -6.87 32.23 9.62
N ALA A 162 -6.53 31.98 8.36
CA ALA A 162 -7.42 32.22 7.23
C ALA A 162 -7.49 30.96 6.36
N ILE A 163 -8.68 30.69 5.81
CA ILE A 163 -8.84 29.64 4.80
C ILE A 163 -8.14 30.11 3.54
N PHE A 164 -7.15 29.33 3.10
CA PHE A 164 -6.45 29.56 1.84
C PHE A 164 -7.10 28.77 0.72
N ASP A 165 -7.45 27.51 1.00
CA ASP A 165 -8.13 26.63 0.05
C ASP A 165 -9.16 25.76 0.78
N GLU A 166 -10.40 25.75 0.27
CA GLU A 166 -11.48 24.92 0.80
C GLU A 166 -11.36 23.49 0.26
N ALA A 167 -11.71 22.51 1.08
CA ALA A 167 -11.72 21.12 0.65
C ALA A 167 -12.78 20.90 -0.43
N SER A 168 -12.32 20.50 -1.61
CA SER A 168 -13.18 20.03 -2.69
C SER A 168 -13.56 18.55 -2.51
N VAL A 169 -14.66 18.13 -3.14
CA VAL A 169 -15.11 16.74 -3.11
C VAL A 169 -14.17 15.90 -3.99
N PRO A 170 -13.43 14.92 -3.43
CA PRO A 170 -12.51 14.10 -4.20
C PRO A 170 -13.26 13.22 -5.20
N THR A 171 -12.76 13.17 -6.43
CA THR A 171 -13.37 12.38 -7.53
C THR A 171 -12.86 10.94 -7.58
N GLN A 172 -11.71 10.67 -6.96
CA GLN A 172 -11.07 9.36 -6.92
C GLN A 172 -10.76 8.96 -5.48
N PRO A 173 -10.91 7.67 -5.11
CA PRO A 173 -10.50 7.18 -3.81
C PRO A 173 -8.97 7.12 -3.71
N VAL A 174 -8.44 7.36 -2.51
CA VAL A 174 -7.01 7.22 -2.18
C VAL A 174 -6.65 5.78 -1.80
N SER A 175 -7.63 4.95 -1.48
CA SER A 175 -7.44 3.54 -1.13
C SER A 175 -8.70 2.76 -1.43
N PRO A 176 -8.60 1.49 -1.88
CA PRO A 176 -7.38 0.71 -2.12
C PRO A 176 -6.76 0.97 -3.49
N ASP A 177 -5.42 0.94 -3.57
CA ASP A 177 -4.67 1.00 -4.83
C ASP A 177 -4.73 -0.34 -5.56
N ILE A 178 -5.82 -0.56 -6.30
CA ILE A 178 -6.08 -1.78 -7.09
C ILE A 178 -4.86 -2.22 -7.93
N PRO A 179 -4.20 -1.36 -8.73
CA PRO A 179 -3.07 -1.79 -9.55
C PRO A 179 -1.88 -2.24 -8.70
N LEU A 180 -1.57 -1.52 -7.61
CA LEU A 180 -0.45 -1.84 -6.73
C LEU A 180 -0.69 -3.16 -5.98
N ASN A 181 -1.89 -3.33 -5.40
CA ASN A 181 -2.27 -4.55 -4.68
C ASN A 181 -2.27 -5.77 -5.59
N THR A 182 -2.75 -5.62 -6.82
CA THR A 182 -2.76 -6.70 -7.82
C THR A 182 -1.33 -7.06 -8.24
N ALA A 183 -0.48 -6.06 -8.51
CA ALA A 183 0.92 -6.29 -8.85
C ALA A 183 1.69 -6.99 -7.71
N LEU A 184 1.46 -6.55 -6.47
CA LEU A 184 2.04 -7.17 -5.29
C LEU A 184 1.58 -8.63 -5.13
N ALA A 185 0.29 -8.90 -5.32
CA ALA A 185 -0.25 -10.26 -5.28
C ALA A 185 0.37 -11.16 -6.35
N ILE A 186 0.53 -10.67 -7.58
CA ILE A 186 1.23 -11.40 -8.66
C ILE A 186 2.68 -11.71 -8.26
N ALA A 187 3.41 -10.72 -7.73
CA ALA A 187 4.80 -10.89 -7.33
C ALA A 187 4.94 -11.96 -6.24
N VAL A 188 4.09 -11.91 -5.20
CA VAL A 188 4.06 -12.92 -4.14
C VAL A 188 3.67 -14.29 -4.69
N GLY A 189 2.67 -14.36 -5.58
CA GLY A 189 2.24 -15.60 -6.22
C GLY A 189 3.35 -16.26 -7.05
N LEU A 190 4.11 -15.48 -7.82
CA LEU A 190 5.23 -15.97 -8.61
C LEU A 190 6.39 -16.48 -7.72
N LEU A 191 6.66 -15.80 -6.61
CA LEU A 191 7.68 -16.25 -5.64
C LEU A 191 7.30 -17.60 -5.04
N ILE A 192 6.04 -17.76 -4.60
CA ILE A 192 5.52 -19.01 -4.07
C ILE A 192 5.58 -20.12 -5.13
N ALA A 193 5.13 -19.82 -6.36
CA ALA A 193 5.14 -20.78 -7.46
C ALA A 193 6.55 -21.26 -7.81
N THR A 194 7.52 -20.34 -7.78
CA THR A 194 8.93 -20.68 -8.00
C THR A 194 9.44 -21.62 -6.90
N GLY A 195 9.15 -21.31 -5.63
CA GLY A 195 9.47 -22.19 -4.50
C GLY A 195 8.85 -23.58 -4.63
N LEU A 196 7.58 -23.66 -5.04
CA LEU A 196 6.89 -24.94 -5.25
C LEU A 196 7.47 -25.74 -6.42
N VAL A 197 7.86 -25.09 -7.52
CA VAL A 197 8.52 -25.76 -8.66
C VAL A 197 9.88 -26.32 -8.23
N LEU A 198 10.67 -25.54 -7.49
CA LEU A 198 11.97 -26.00 -6.97
C LEU A 198 11.80 -27.13 -5.97
N TRP A 199 10.84 -27.02 -5.05
CA TRP A 199 10.52 -28.08 -4.09
C TRP A 199 10.07 -29.36 -4.79
N ALA A 200 9.20 -29.27 -5.80
CA ALA A 200 8.75 -30.41 -6.58
C ALA A 200 9.86 -31.06 -7.40
N GLU A 201 10.88 -30.31 -7.82
CA GLU A 201 12.06 -30.85 -8.50
C GLU A 201 13.01 -31.54 -7.51
N LEU A 202 13.26 -30.92 -6.35
CA LEU A 202 14.09 -31.50 -5.28
C LEU A 202 13.43 -32.73 -4.63
N SER A 203 12.10 -32.82 -4.67
CA SER A 203 11.34 -33.95 -4.13
C SER A 203 11.05 -35.04 -5.16
N ASP A 204 11.48 -34.88 -6.43
CA ASP A 204 11.32 -35.92 -7.45
C ASP A 204 12.37 -37.02 -7.21
N ASP A 205 12.10 -37.93 -6.27
CA ASP A 205 12.90 -39.14 -5.96
C ASP A 205 12.93 -40.19 -7.10
N ARG A 206 12.62 -39.79 -8.33
CA ARG A 206 12.62 -40.70 -9.48
C ARG A 206 14.05 -40.91 -9.98
N VAL A 207 14.62 -42.05 -9.59
CA VAL A 207 15.81 -42.64 -10.22
C VAL A 207 15.55 -42.84 -11.72
N ARG A 208 16.03 -41.90 -12.55
CA ARG A 208 15.86 -41.94 -14.02
C ARG A 208 17.12 -42.46 -14.73
N SER A 209 18.20 -42.69 -13.99
CA SER A 209 19.50 -43.04 -14.52
C SER A 209 19.84 -44.50 -14.19
N VAL A 210 20.25 -45.25 -15.22
CA VAL A 210 20.71 -46.64 -15.12
C VAL A 210 21.97 -46.73 -14.24
N GLU A 211 22.85 -45.73 -14.30
CA GLU A 211 24.04 -45.59 -13.47
C GLU A 211 23.75 -45.47 -11.96
N GLU A 212 22.59 -44.92 -11.60
CA GLU A 212 22.21 -44.66 -10.20
C GLU A 212 21.68 -45.94 -9.52
N VAL A 213 21.01 -46.80 -10.28
CA VAL A 213 20.62 -48.16 -9.85
C VAL A 213 21.86 -49.01 -9.57
N LEU A 214 22.87 -48.95 -10.44
CA LEU A 214 24.11 -49.73 -10.29
C LEU A 214 24.92 -49.33 -9.04
N ARG A 215 24.92 -48.03 -8.69
CA ARG A 215 25.63 -47.53 -7.50
C ARG A 215 24.96 -47.90 -6.17
N LEU A 216 23.63 -47.96 -6.13
CA LEU A 216 22.88 -48.22 -4.88
C LEU A 216 22.69 -49.71 -4.59
N THR A 217 22.62 -50.55 -5.63
CA THR A 217 22.24 -51.95 -5.46
C THR A 217 23.41 -52.93 -5.67
N ASN A 218 24.54 -52.49 -6.22
CA ASN A 218 25.74 -53.31 -6.47
C ASN A 218 25.46 -54.66 -7.18
N VAL A 219 24.34 -54.76 -7.89
CA VAL A 219 23.96 -55.91 -8.72
C VAL A 219 24.25 -55.60 -10.18
N PRO A 220 24.77 -56.57 -10.95
CA PRO A 220 25.06 -56.38 -12.36
C PRO A 220 23.79 -56.10 -13.15
N LEU A 221 23.86 -55.12 -14.04
CA LEU A 221 22.75 -54.74 -14.89
C LEU A 221 22.50 -55.83 -15.95
N LEU A 222 21.43 -56.61 -15.79
CA LEU A 222 21.15 -57.74 -16.70
C LEU A 222 20.59 -57.29 -18.05
N GLN A 223 19.74 -56.25 -18.08
CA GLN A 223 19.14 -55.74 -19.31
C GLN A 223 18.52 -54.36 -19.12
N THR A 224 18.59 -53.50 -20.13
CA THR A 224 17.79 -52.26 -20.19
C THR A 224 16.63 -52.46 -21.17
N VAL A 225 15.41 -52.45 -20.66
CA VAL A 225 14.22 -52.42 -21.53
C VAL A 225 13.99 -50.97 -21.93
N ARG A 226 14.28 -50.62 -23.18
CA ARG A 226 13.91 -49.30 -23.70
C ARG A 226 12.39 -49.23 -23.82
N PRO A 227 11.75 -48.16 -23.32
CA PRO A 227 10.34 -47.97 -23.58
C PRO A 227 10.14 -47.80 -25.08
N VAL A 228 9.50 -48.79 -25.72
CA VAL A 228 9.08 -48.71 -27.11
C VAL A 228 7.96 -47.68 -27.18
N LYS A 229 8.25 -46.54 -27.82
CA LYS A 229 7.25 -45.50 -28.08
C LYS A 229 6.35 -45.97 -29.23
N GLY A 230 5.42 -46.87 -28.93
CA GLY A 230 4.42 -47.39 -29.86
C GLY A 230 3.01 -47.24 -29.29
N ARG A 231 2.14 -46.53 -30.01
CA ARG A 231 0.70 -46.58 -29.77
C ARG A 231 0.18 -47.94 -30.23
N GLY A 232 -0.12 -48.84 -29.29
CA GLY A 232 -0.86 -50.07 -29.58
C GLY A 232 -0.30 -51.30 -28.87
N LEU A 233 -1.21 -52.06 -28.24
CA LEU A 233 -1.00 -53.28 -27.44
C LEU A 233 -0.40 -54.48 -28.20
N LEU A 234 0.24 -54.30 -29.36
CA LEU A 234 0.74 -55.39 -30.21
C LEU A 234 2.17 -55.16 -30.75
N ALA A 235 3.02 -54.46 -29.99
CA ALA A 235 4.47 -54.47 -30.27
C ALA A 235 5.09 -55.74 -29.66
N GLN A 236 4.83 -56.86 -30.35
CA GLN A 236 5.58 -58.11 -30.41
C GLN A 236 6.60 -58.37 -29.29
N LEU A 237 6.21 -59.29 -28.41
CA LEU A 237 7.10 -60.17 -27.67
C LEU A 237 8.06 -60.85 -28.66
N VAL A 238 9.24 -60.29 -28.88
CA VAL A 238 10.36 -61.03 -29.47
C VAL A 238 10.95 -61.85 -28.34
N THR A 239 10.41 -63.05 -28.14
CA THR A 239 11.07 -64.09 -27.37
C THR A 239 12.29 -64.51 -28.18
N ASN A 240 13.49 -64.21 -27.68
CA ASN A 240 14.70 -64.80 -28.22
C ASN A 240 14.74 -66.26 -27.74
N GLN A 241 14.09 -67.14 -28.50
CA GLN A 241 14.25 -68.59 -28.50
C GLN A 241 15.32 -68.87 -29.56
N GLU A 242 16.57 -69.11 -29.18
CA GLU A 242 17.22 -70.44 -29.01
C GLU A 242 18.46 -70.46 -29.96
N PRO A 243 19.42 -71.39 -29.85
CA PRO A 243 19.65 -72.42 -28.82
C PRO A 243 20.94 -72.20 -27.99
#